data_AF-A0AA43FTC8-F1
#
_entry.id   AF-A0AA43FTC8-F1
#
_cell.length_a   1.000
_cell.length_b   1.000
_cell.length_c   1.000
_cell.angle_alpha   90.00
_cell.angle_beta   90.00
_cell.angle_gamma   90.00
#
_symmetry.space_group_name_H-M   'P 1'
#
loop_
_entity.id
_entity.type
_entity.pdbx_description
1 polymer ?
#
loop_
_entity_poly.entity_id
_entity_poly.type
_entity_poly.pdbx_seq_one_letter_code
_entity_poly.pdbx_strand_id
1 'polypeptide(L)'
;MLKKVSEAASGLVVIIVGVLVALAADASWAERHDRIREREVLDDLLEEFTENEAILRRDIESNRRARQGGQAWVAAVLGQAAISTDSAYALLSMALGDARFDPATGALRSLVDGGELGLIQNSDLRRALAGWEDRVAEARLTSESSDGQRHALLPFLLNLPADRPLTVAQRTAVLVFNESVAGQDAQIEALTGRIGEIVTMIEGELQR
;
A
#
# COMPACT_ATOMS: atom_id res chain seq x y z
N MET A 1 -22.54 -39.10 -59.62
CA MET A 1 -22.68 -37.83 -58.85
C MET A 1 -22.34 -38.00 -57.37
N LEU A 2 -22.90 -39.00 -56.66
CA LEU A 2 -22.67 -39.22 -55.21
C LEU A 2 -21.19 -39.45 -54.81
N LYS A 3 -20.40 -40.14 -55.63
CA LYS A 3 -18.99 -40.43 -55.34
C LYS A 3 -18.08 -39.19 -55.32
N LYS A 4 -18.31 -38.24 -56.24
CA LYS A 4 -17.58 -36.95 -56.29
C LYS A 4 -17.93 -36.03 -55.12
N VAL A 5 -19.16 -36.10 -54.60
CA VAL A 5 -19.60 -35.30 -53.44
C VAL A 5 -18.95 -35.78 -52.15
N SER A 6 -18.79 -37.11 -51.96
CA SER A 6 -18.13 -37.66 -50.78
C SER A 6 -16.61 -37.39 -50.76
N GLU A 7 -15.97 -37.37 -51.93
CA GLU A 7 -14.55 -37.02 -52.08
C GLU A 7 -14.29 -35.55 -51.74
N ALA A 8 -15.14 -34.64 -52.23
CA ALA A 8 -15.06 -33.21 -51.89
C ALA A 8 -15.35 -32.94 -50.41
N ALA A 9 -16.30 -33.67 -49.81
CA ALA A 9 -16.61 -33.57 -48.38
C ALA A 9 -15.46 -34.06 -47.49
N SER A 10 -14.80 -35.17 -47.87
CA SER A 10 -13.62 -35.68 -47.18
C SER A 10 -12.45 -34.67 -47.22
N GLY A 11 -12.19 -34.08 -48.40
CA GLY A 11 -11.18 -33.04 -48.54
C GLY A 11 -11.44 -31.80 -47.67
N LEU A 12 -12.70 -31.35 -47.59
CA LEU A 12 -13.08 -30.23 -46.73
C LEU A 12 -12.89 -30.54 -45.24
N VAL A 13 -13.25 -31.74 -44.79
CA VAL A 13 -13.07 -32.17 -43.39
C VAL A 13 -11.59 -32.18 -43.01
N VAL A 14 -10.72 -32.67 -43.89
CA VAL A 14 -9.27 -32.69 -43.66
C VAL A 14 -8.71 -31.26 -43.52
N ILE A 15 -9.16 -30.32 -44.34
CA ILE A 15 -8.75 -28.91 -44.26
C ILE A 15 -9.19 -28.30 -42.93
N ILE A 16 -10.44 -28.51 -42.51
CA ILE A 16 -10.98 -27.99 -41.25
C ILE A 16 -10.17 -28.53 -40.06
N VAL A 17 -9.90 -29.83 -40.03
CA VAL A 17 -9.09 -30.44 -38.97
C VAL A 17 -7.67 -29.86 -38.96
N GLY A 18 -7.06 -29.67 -40.13
CA GLY A 18 -5.73 -29.04 -40.23
C GLY A 18 -5.69 -27.63 -39.65
N VAL A 19 -6.68 -26.80 -39.97
CA VAL A 19 -6.79 -25.43 -39.43
C VAL A 19 -7.04 -25.44 -37.92
N LEU A 20 -7.94 -26.30 -37.43
CA LEU A 20 -8.23 -26.39 -35.99
C LEU A 20 -7.00 -26.85 -35.19
N VAL A 21 -6.23 -27.81 -35.69
CA VAL A 21 -4.98 -28.25 -35.06
C VAL A 21 -3.94 -27.13 -35.06
N ALA A 22 -3.80 -26.38 -36.15
CA ALA A 22 -2.89 -25.25 -36.21
C ALA A 22 -3.26 -24.16 -35.20
N LEU A 23 -4.56 -23.79 -35.13
CA LEU A 23 -5.06 -22.81 -34.14
C LEU A 23 -4.91 -23.32 -32.71
N ALA A 24 -5.17 -24.59 -32.45
CA ALA A 24 -5.01 -25.18 -31.12
C ALA A 24 -3.53 -25.23 -30.68
N ALA A 25 -2.62 -25.53 -31.62
CA ALA A 25 -1.19 -25.48 -31.36
C ALA A 25 -0.74 -24.05 -31.04
N ASP A 26 -1.13 -23.08 -31.87
CA ASP A 26 -0.80 -21.66 -31.69
C ASP A 26 -1.32 -21.12 -30.35
N ALA A 27 -2.59 -21.39 -30.03
CA ALA A 27 -3.19 -21.04 -28.74
C ALA A 27 -2.45 -21.69 -27.55
N SER A 28 -2.03 -22.95 -27.69
CA SER A 28 -1.28 -23.65 -26.63
C SER A 28 0.12 -23.07 -26.42
N TRP A 29 0.77 -22.59 -27.49
CA TRP A 29 2.07 -21.93 -27.39
C TRP A 29 1.95 -20.54 -26.77
N ALA A 30 0.92 -19.78 -27.17
CA ALA A 30 0.61 -18.48 -26.60
C ALA A 30 0.34 -18.59 -25.09
N GLU A 31 -0.51 -19.52 -24.66
CA GLU A 31 -0.79 -19.75 -23.23
C GLU A 31 0.49 -20.05 -22.45
N ARG A 32 1.38 -20.92 -22.96
CA ARG A 32 2.66 -21.22 -22.27
C ARG A 32 3.56 -19.98 -22.15
N HIS A 33 3.58 -19.14 -23.18
CA HIS A 33 4.38 -17.92 -23.18
C HIS A 33 3.83 -16.91 -22.16
N ASP A 34 2.51 -16.76 -22.10
CA ASP A 34 1.84 -15.92 -21.11
C ASP A 34 2.06 -16.45 -19.68
N ARG A 35 2.10 -17.77 -19.47
CA ARG A 35 2.46 -18.36 -18.16
C ARG A 35 3.88 -18.02 -17.70
N ILE A 36 4.84 -18.03 -18.63
CA ILE A 36 6.23 -17.68 -18.29
C ILE A 36 6.29 -16.21 -17.89
N ARG A 37 5.66 -15.33 -18.67
CA ARG A 37 5.58 -13.89 -18.35
C ARG A 37 4.85 -13.62 -17.05
N GLU A 38 3.73 -14.30 -16.80
CA GLU A 38 2.97 -14.18 -15.56
C GLU A 38 3.87 -14.49 -14.36
N ARG A 39 4.66 -15.58 -14.43
CA ARG A 39 5.61 -15.92 -13.36
C ARG A 39 6.70 -14.86 -13.16
N GLU A 40 7.31 -14.36 -14.23
CA GLU A 40 8.32 -13.29 -14.14
C GLU A 40 7.75 -12.04 -13.46
N VAL A 41 6.54 -11.63 -13.85
CA VAL A 41 5.83 -10.50 -13.23
C VAL A 41 5.49 -10.78 -11.76
N LEU A 42 5.05 -12.01 -11.44
CA LEU A 42 4.72 -12.39 -10.05
C LEU A 42 5.96 -12.40 -9.15
N ASP A 43 7.13 -12.81 -9.65
CA ASP A 43 8.39 -12.75 -8.92
C ASP A 43 8.78 -11.29 -8.61
N ASP A 44 8.71 -10.40 -9.62
CA ASP A 44 8.98 -8.97 -9.45
C ASP A 44 8.00 -8.30 -8.45
N LEU A 45 6.72 -8.64 -8.55
CA LEU A 45 5.69 -8.17 -7.60
C LEU A 45 5.93 -8.72 -6.19
N LEU A 46 6.40 -9.96 -6.05
CA LEU A 46 6.68 -10.53 -4.74
C LEU A 46 7.81 -9.76 -4.04
N GLU A 47 8.88 -9.46 -4.78
CA GLU A 47 10.00 -8.65 -4.27
C GLU A 47 9.50 -7.27 -3.83
N GLU A 48 8.77 -6.58 -4.70
CA GLU A 48 8.22 -5.24 -4.42
C GLU A 48 7.28 -5.23 -3.19
N PHE A 49 6.33 -6.16 -3.12
CA PHE A 49 5.37 -6.19 -2.00
C PHE A 49 6.02 -6.62 -0.69
N THR A 50 7.05 -7.46 -0.73
CA THR A 50 7.85 -7.82 0.46
C THR A 50 8.67 -6.63 0.95
N GLU A 51 9.29 -5.87 0.04
CA GLU A 51 9.97 -4.62 0.41
C GLU A 51 8.99 -3.62 1.02
N ASN A 52 7.83 -3.44 0.39
CA ASN A 52 6.77 -2.56 0.88
C ASN A 52 6.27 -2.96 2.26
N GLU A 53 6.15 -4.26 2.55
CA GLU A 53 5.83 -4.73 3.90
C GLU A 53 6.88 -4.28 4.93
N ALA A 54 8.16 -4.39 4.57
CA ALA A 54 9.25 -4.00 5.44
C ALA A 54 9.30 -2.47 5.66
N ILE A 55 9.02 -1.67 4.62
CA ILE A 55 8.86 -0.21 4.73
C ILE A 55 7.72 0.10 5.70
N LEU A 56 6.55 -0.49 5.47
CA LEU A 56 5.35 -0.24 6.26
C LEU A 56 5.54 -0.58 7.75
N ARG A 57 6.19 -1.71 8.05
CA ARG A 57 6.53 -2.10 9.43
C ARG A 57 7.45 -1.08 10.12
N ARG A 58 8.44 -0.54 9.40
CA ARG A 58 9.34 0.51 9.95
C ARG A 58 8.58 1.81 10.22
N ASP A 59 7.67 2.18 9.31
CA ASP A 59 6.89 3.40 9.42
C ASP A 59 5.91 3.32 10.60
N ILE A 60 5.22 2.19 10.78
CA ILE A 60 4.36 1.94 11.94
C ILE A 60 5.15 2.08 13.24
N GLU A 61 6.36 1.52 13.30
CA GLU A 61 7.21 1.66 14.50
C GLU A 61 7.68 3.11 14.72
N SER A 62 7.96 3.87 13.66
CA SER A 62 8.26 5.30 13.77
C SER A 62 7.06 6.08 14.31
N ASN A 63 5.88 5.83 13.76
CA ASN A 63 4.65 6.51 14.16
C ASN A 63 4.27 6.15 15.60
N ARG A 64 4.47 4.90 16.01
CA ARG A 64 4.27 4.48 17.40
C ARG A 64 5.14 5.28 18.37
N ARG A 65 6.41 5.51 18.02
CA ARG A 65 7.33 6.35 18.82
C ARG A 65 6.89 7.81 18.82
N ALA A 66 6.47 8.34 17.68
CA ALA A 66 5.91 9.69 17.59
C ALA A 66 4.68 9.85 18.50
N ARG A 67 3.75 8.88 18.49
CA ARG A 67 2.58 8.86 19.37
C ARG A 67 2.95 8.87 20.85
N GLN A 68 3.86 8.00 21.24
CA GLN A 68 4.35 7.95 22.62
C GLN A 68 4.99 9.28 23.04
N GLY A 69 5.74 9.92 22.14
CA GLY A 69 6.32 11.24 22.36
C GLY A 69 5.28 12.33 22.55
N GLY A 70 4.26 12.35 21.68
CA GLY A 70 3.17 13.32 21.76
C GLY A 70 2.37 13.16 23.06
N GLN A 71 2.02 11.93 23.44
CA GLN A 71 1.30 11.64 24.68
C GLN A 71 2.11 12.06 25.92
N ALA A 72 3.41 11.74 25.96
CA ALA A 72 4.29 12.14 27.04
C ALA A 72 4.47 13.67 27.11
N TRP A 73 4.57 14.33 25.95
CA TRP A 73 4.63 15.79 25.86
C TRP A 73 3.35 16.44 26.40
N VAL A 74 2.18 15.95 25.99
CA VAL A 74 0.87 16.43 26.47
C VAL A 74 0.78 16.27 27.99
N ALA A 75 1.14 15.10 28.53
CA ALA A 75 1.13 14.86 29.96
C ALA A 75 2.03 15.86 30.72
N ALA A 76 3.22 16.14 30.20
CA ALA A 76 4.14 17.11 30.77
C ALA A 76 3.56 18.54 30.78
N VAL A 77 3.06 19.00 29.63
CA VAL A 77 2.53 20.36 29.44
C VAL A 77 1.25 20.60 30.26
N LEU A 78 0.46 19.56 30.49
CA LEU A 78 -0.73 19.64 31.34
C LEU A 78 -0.40 19.50 32.84
N GLY A 79 0.88 19.41 33.21
CA GLY A 79 1.33 19.30 34.60
C GLY A 79 1.07 17.93 35.22
N GLN A 80 0.83 16.90 34.39
CA GLN A 80 0.61 15.51 34.83
C GLN A 80 1.94 14.74 34.98
N ALA A 81 3.03 15.27 34.45
CA ALA A 81 4.38 14.74 34.61
C ALA A 81 5.39 15.89 34.81
N ALA A 82 6.33 15.73 35.75
CA ALA A 82 7.40 16.69 35.97
C ALA A 82 8.62 16.32 35.12
N ILE A 83 8.88 17.10 34.07
CA ILE A 83 10.05 16.95 33.19
C ILE A 83 10.72 18.31 32.96
N SER A 84 11.99 18.32 32.52
CA SER A 84 12.66 19.56 32.14
C SER A 84 12.11 20.11 30.82
N THR A 85 12.32 21.41 30.58
CA THR A 85 11.97 22.07 29.32
C THR A 85 12.66 21.40 28.13
N ASP A 86 13.93 21.01 28.26
CA ASP A 86 14.66 20.31 27.19
C ASP A 86 14.04 18.95 26.87
N SER A 87 13.63 18.20 27.90
CA SER A 87 12.92 16.94 27.71
C SER A 87 11.56 17.15 27.04
N ALA A 88 10.83 18.22 27.38
CA ALA A 88 9.58 18.56 26.71
C ALA A 88 9.80 18.87 25.22
N TYR A 89 10.83 19.64 24.86
CA TYR A 89 11.16 19.89 23.46
C TYR A 89 11.56 18.63 22.71
N ALA A 90 12.32 17.72 23.34
CA ALA A 90 12.67 16.44 22.74
C ALA A 90 11.43 15.57 22.47
N LEU A 91 10.48 15.52 23.41
CA LEU A 91 9.22 14.79 23.24
C LEU A 91 8.34 15.40 22.15
N LEU A 92 8.27 16.73 22.05
CA LEU A 92 7.57 17.42 20.97
C LEU A 92 8.23 17.12 19.61
N SER A 93 9.57 17.18 19.53
CA SER A 93 10.31 16.84 18.31
C SER A 93 10.07 15.39 17.89
N MET A 94 10.01 14.46 18.85
CA MET A 94 9.69 13.06 18.58
C MET A 94 8.26 12.92 18.03
N ALA A 95 7.30 13.68 18.58
CA ALA A 95 5.91 13.66 18.15
C ALA A 95 5.67 14.18 16.73
N LEU A 96 6.60 14.98 16.20
CA LEU A 96 6.56 15.53 14.84
C LEU A 96 7.36 14.69 13.84
N GLY A 97 8.03 13.64 14.29
CA GLY A 97 8.88 12.77 13.47
C GLY A 97 8.16 11.53 12.95
N ASP A 98 6.86 11.61 12.66
CA ASP A 98 6.13 10.49 12.08
C ASP A 98 6.56 10.23 10.63
N ALA A 99 6.52 8.96 10.25
CA ALA A 99 6.82 8.49 8.92
C ALA A 99 5.58 8.54 8.03
N ARG A 100 5.81 8.72 6.73
CA ARG A 100 4.80 8.65 5.68
C ARG A 100 5.16 7.47 4.79
N PHE A 101 4.19 6.58 4.59
CA PHE A 101 4.39 5.42 3.75
C PHE A 101 4.62 5.84 2.29
N ASP A 102 5.79 5.47 1.77
CA ASP A 102 6.23 5.72 0.40
C ASP A 102 6.69 4.39 -0.22
N PRO A 103 5.78 3.66 -0.89
CA PRO A 103 6.09 2.32 -1.40
C PRO A 103 6.96 2.33 -2.65
N ALA A 104 7.70 1.25 -2.83
CA ALA A 104 8.17 0.81 -4.15
C ALA A 104 6.95 0.52 -5.06
N THR A 105 7.04 0.95 -6.31
CA THR A 105 5.94 0.89 -7.30
C THR A 105 6.41 0.48 -8.69
N GLY A 106 7.64 -0.02 -8.85
CA GLY A 106 8.22 -0.28 -10.16
C GLY A 106 7.49 -1.37 -10.95
N ALA A 107 7.34 -2.55 -10.36
CA ALA A 107 6.72 -3.72 -10.97
C ALA A 107 5.22 -3.49 -11.18
N LEU A 108 4.50 -3.07 -10.14
CA LEU A 108 3.06 -2.83 -10.25
C LEU A 108 2.74 -1.72 -11.26
N ARG A 109 3.47 -0.61 -11.23
CA ARG A 109 3.24 0.48 -12.18
C ARG A 109 3.53 0.04 -13.61
N SER A 110 4.60 -0.72 -13.85
CA SER A 110 4.87 -1.26 -15.18
C SER A 110 3.72 -2.14 -15.68
N LEU A 111 3.15 -2.97 -14.80
CA LEU A 111 2.01 -3.84 -15.12
C LEU A 111 0.72 -3.04 -15.43
N VAL A 112 0.45 -2.00 -14.65
CA VAL A 112 -0.74 -1.14 -14.80
C VAL A 112 -0.61 -0.24 -16.03
N ASP A 113 0.48 0.52 -16.15
CA ASP A 113 0.74 1.46 -17.25
C ASP A 113 0.89 0.72 -18.59
N GLY A 114 1.41 -0.52 -18.56
CA GLY A 114 1.49 -1.41 -19.72
C GLY A 114 0.15 -2.00 -20.15
N GLY A 115 -0.90 -1.90 -19.34
CA GLY A 115 -2.18 -2.56 -19.60
C GLY A 115 -2.12 -4.09 -19.46
N GLU A 116 -1.10 -4.60 -18.78
CA GLU A 116 -0.76 -6.02 -18.70
C GLU A 116 -1.36 -6.70 -17.45
N LEU A 117 -2.14 -5.98 -16.61
CA LEU A 117 -2.87 -6.57 -15.48
C LEU A 117 -3.69 -7.83 -15.86
N GLY A 118 -4.15 -7.92 -17.11
CA GLY A 118 -4.87 -9.09 -17.63
C GLY A 118 -4.03 -10.37 -17.72
N LEU A 119 -2.70 -10.26 -17.69
CA LEU A 119 -1.75 -11.37 -17.64
C LEU A 119 -1.88 -12.18 -16.33
N ILE A 120 -2.20 -11.49 -15.23
CA ILE A 120 -2.43 -12.13 -13.92
C ILE A 120 -3.74 -12.88 -13.97
N GLN A 121 -3.71 -14.21 -13.91
CA GLN A 121 -4.90 -15.04 -14.05
C GLN A 121 -5.82 -14.99 -12.85
N ASN A 122 -5.23 -14.97 -11.64
CA ASN A 122 -5.99 -14.86 -10.41
C ASN A 122 -6.76 -13.53 -10.36
N SER A 123 -8.08 -13.63 -10.43
CA SER A 123 -8.96 -12.45 -10.43
C SER A 123 -8.98 -11.69 -9.12
N ASP A 124 -8.67 -12.35 -8.01
CA ASP A 124 -8.66 -11.72 -6.69
C ASP A 124 -7.36 -10.93 -6.52
N LEU A 125 -6.23 -11.54 -6.88
CA LEU A 125 -4.93 -10.87 -6.93
C LEU A 125 -4.98 -9.66 -7.88
N ARG A 126 -5.48 -9.85 -9.10
CA ARG A 126 -5.60 -8.77 -10.09
C ARG A 126 -6.43 -7.59 -9.57
N ARG A 127 -7.53 -7.86 -8.87
CA ARG A 127 -8.35 -6.81 -8.24
C ARG A 127 -7.62 -6.12 -7.08
N ALA A 128 -6.88 -6.87 -6.27
CA ALA A 128 -6.10 -6.32 -5.17
C ALA A 128 -4.98 -5.39 -5.68
N LEU A 129 -4.24 -5.82 -6.71
CA LEU A 129 -3.20 -5.03 -7.37
C LEU A 129 -3.77 -3.75 -8.00
N ALA A 130 -4.87 -3.86 -8.74
CA ALA A 130 -5.51 -2.71 -9.39
C ALA A 130 -6.00 -1.65 -8.40
N GLY A 131 -6.40 -2.05 -7.18
CA GLY A 131 -6.85 -1.13 -6.14
C GLY A 131 -5.75 -0.66 -5.19
N TRP A 132 -4.50 -1.12 -5.35
CA TRP A 132 -3.43 -0.83 -4.40
C TRP A 132 -3.05 0.65 -4.37
N GLU A 133 -2.84 1.27 -5.53
CA GLU A 133 -2.45 2.68 -5.61
C GLU A 133 -3.49 3.62 -4.98
N ASP A 134 -4.78 3.36 -5.18
CA ASP A 134 -5.86 4.13 -4.56
C ASP A 134 -5.81 4.06 -3.03
N ARG A 135 -5.47 2.88 -2.47
CA ARG A 135 -5.35 2.69 -1.01
C ARG A 135 -4.13 3.39 -0.45
N VAL A 136 -3.00 3.32 -1.15
CA VAL A 136 -1.80 4.07 -0.78
C VAL A 136 -2.09 5.58 -0.81
N ALA A 137 -2.78 6.06 -1.85
CA ALA A 137 -3.17 7.46 -1.97
C ALA A 137 -4.09 7.90 -0.82
N GLU A 138 -5.09 7.10 -0.45
CA GLU A 138 -5.98 7.36 0.69
C GLU A 138 -5.20 7.48 2.01
N ALA A 139 -4.29 6.54 2.27
CA ALA A 139 -3.44 6.55 3.46
C ALA A 139 -2.50 7.78 3.48
N ARG A 140 -1.94 8.13 2.33
CA ARG A 140 -1.07 9.30 2.17
C ARG A 140 -1.80 10.61 2.42
N LEU A 141 -2.98 10.80 1.81
CA LEU A 141 -3.79 12.01 2.02
C LEU A 141 -4.18 12.19 3.48
N THR A 142 -4.52 11.09 4.16
CA THR A 142 -4.84 11.11 5.60
C THR A 142 -3.62 11.53 6.43
N SER A 143 -2.45 10.99 6.09
CA SER A 143 -1.18 11.31 6.76
C SER A 143 -0.78 12.78 6.56
N GLU A 144 -0.87 13.28 5.32
CA GLU A 144 -0.56 14.67 4.97
C GLU A 144 -1.53 15.67 5.64
N SER A 145 -2.82 15.35 5.70
CA SER A 145 -3.82 16.17 6.42
C SER A 145 -3.50 16.25 7.91
N SER A 146 -3.16 15.13 8.54
CA SER A 146 -2.81 15.07 9.96
C SER A 146 -1.53 15.84 10.26
N ASP A 147 -0.53 15.73 9.38
CA ASP A 147 0.72 16.48 9.46
C ASP A 147 0.51 17.99 9.33
N GLY A 148 -0.33 18.41 8.38
CA GLY A 148 -0.72 19.80 8.21
C GLY A 148 -1.40 20.38 9.45
N GLN A 149 -2.30 19.60 10.10
CA GLN A 149 -2.94 20.02 11.35
C GLN A 149 -1.93 20.23 12.48
N ARG A 150 -0.95 19.32 12.65
CA ARG A 150 0.11 19.46 13.67
C ARG A 150 0.98 20.67 13.40
N HIS A 151 1.40 20.87 12.15
CA HIS A 151 2.21 22.02 11.76
C HIS A 151 1.49 23.36 12.02
N ALA A 152 0.18 23.41 11.78
CA ALA A 152 -0.62 24.60 12.07
C ALA A 152 -0.70 24.92 13.58
N LEU A 153 -0.53 23.93 14.45
CA LEU A 153 -0.53 24.11 15.90
C LEU A 153 0.84 24.55 16.46
N LEU A 154 1.96 24.30 15.75
CA LEU A 154 3.31 24.58 16.25
C LEU A 154 3.50 25.99 16.83
N PRO A 155 3.04 27.09 16.20
CA PRO A 155 3.19 28.42 16.77
C PRO A 155 2.54 28.57 18.15
N PHE A 156 1.47 27.82 18.43
CA PHE A 156 0.80 27.82 19.72
C PHE A 156 1.53 26.94 20.74
N LEU A 157 1.97 25.75 20.32
CA LEU A 157 2.64 24.77 21.19
C LEU A 157 4.04 25.25 21.64
N LEU A 158 4.76 25.96 20.76
CA LEU A 158 6.09 26.51 21.08
C LEU A 158 6.04 27.75 21.99
N ASN A 159 4.88 28.41 22.09
CA ASN A 159 4.68 29.61 22.91
C ASN A 159 3.86 29.33 24.18
N LEU A 160 3.84 28.09 24.66
CA LEU A 160 3.17 27.75 25.91
C LEU A 160 3.94 28.31 27.11
N PRO A 161 3.26 28.96 28.07
CA PRO A 161 3.91 29.49 29.25
C PRO A 161 4.34 28.35 30.19
N ALA A 162 5.56 28.44 30.73
CA ALA A 162 6.09 27.49 31.69
C ALA A 162 5.78 27.87 33.16
N ASP A 163 5.45 29.13 33.42
CA ASP A 163 5.39 29.76 34.75
C ASP A 163 3.95 30.07 35.23
N ARG A 164 2.96 29.90 34.34
CA ARG A 164 1.55 30.19 34.65
C ARG A 164 0.60 29.16 34.04
N PRO A 165 -0.63 29.04 34.57
CA PRO A 165 -1.62 28.13 34.02
C PRO A 165 -1.95 28.43 32.56
N LEU A 166 -2.17 27.37 31.77
CA LEU A 166 -2.64 27.47 30.39
C LEU A 166 -4.03 28.11 30.33
N THR A 167 -4.22 29.00 29.35
CA THR A 167 -5.54 29.48 28.98
C THR A 167 -6.38 28.36 28.37
N VAL A 168 -7.71 28.56 28.29
CA VAL A 168 -8.62 27.61 27.62
C VAL A 168 -8.16 27.33 26.18
N ALA A 169 -7.82 28.38 25.41
CA ALA A 169 -7.37 28.22 24.03
C ALA A 169 -6.07 27.38 23.91
N GLN A 170 -5.10 27.63 24.79
CA GLN A 170 -3.85 26.85 24.81
C GLN A 170 -4.08 25.39 25.21
N ARG A 171 -4.93 25.14 26.20
CA ARG A 171 -5.32 23.78 26.60
C ARG A 171 -6.04 23.07 25.45
N THR A 172 -6.94 23.75 24.75
CA THR A 172 -7.60 23.20 23.57
C THR A 172 -6.59 22.86 22.47
N ALA A 173 -5.61 23.72 22.19
CA ALA A 173 -4.57 23.44 21.20
C ALA A 173 -3.76 22.17 21.55
N VAL A 174 -3.40 21.99 22.82
CA VAL A 174 -2.70 20.78 23.30
C VAL A 174 -3.57 19.52 23.13
N LEU A 175 -4.88 19.62 23.41
CA LEU A 175 -5.81 18.48 23.23
C LEU A 175 -6.02 18.14 21.75
N VAL A 176 -6.18 19.15 20.89
CA VAL A 176 -6.28 18.93 19.42
C VAL A 176 -5.00 18.30 18.89
N PHE A 177 -3.84 18.75 19.37
CA PHE A 177 -2.56 18.11 19.05
C PHE A 177 -2.55 16.63 19.46
N ASN A 178 -2.99 16.31 20.68
CA ASN A 178 -3.07 14.93 21.15
C ASN A 178 -3.94 14.04 20.24
N GLU A 179 -5.10 14.52 19.83
CA GLU A 179 -5.99 13.79 18.91
C GLU A 179 -5.36 13.62 17.52
N SER A 180 -4.69 14.66 17.00
CA SER A 180 -4.00 14.60 15.70
C SER A 180 -2.83 13.62 15.66
N VAL A 181 -2.24 13.35 16.82
CA VAL A 181 -1.19 12.35 16.99
C VAL A 181 -1.82 10.95 17.13
N ALA A 182 -2.95 10.82 17.83
CA ALA A 182 -3.63 9.53 18.00
C ALA A 182 -4.19 8.95 16.69
N GLY A 183 -4.63 9.79 15.76
CA GLY A 183 -5.24 9.37 14.49
C GLY A 183 -4.28 8.89 13.38
N GLN A 184 -2.96 8.88 13.62
CA GLN A 184 -1.93 8.65 12.59
C GLN A 184 -1.95 7.27 11.95
N ASP A 185 -2.37 6.22 12.67
CA ASP A 185 -1.99 4.85 12.29
C ASP A 185 -3.08 4.01 11.65
N ALA A 186 -4.35 4.36 11.81
CA ALA A 186 -5.44 3.48 11.40
C ALA A 186 -5.37 3.10 9.91
N GLN A 187 -4.96 4.03 9.05
CA GLN A 187 -4.84 3.79 7.61
C GLN A 187 -3.58 3.02 7.23
N ILE A 188 -2.44 3.35 7.85
CA ILE A 188 -1.15 2.65 7.60
C ILE A 188 -1.20 1.22 8.14
N GLU A 189 -1.81 1.00 9.32
CA GLU A 189 -2.06 -0.33 9.87
C GLU A 189 -3.00 -1.15 8.97
N ALA A 190 -4.03 -0.53 8.38
CA ALA A 190 -4.93 -1.20 7.45
C ALA A 190 -4.21 -1.70 6.18
N LEU A 191 -3.15 -1.01 5.72
CA LEU A 191 -2.33 -1.46 4.59
C LEU A 191 -1.56 -2.74 4.91
N THR A 192 -1.24 -3.02 6.19
CA THR A 192 -0.45 -4.21 6.57
C THR A 192 -1.19 -5.50 6.25
N GLY A 193 -2.49 -5.55 6.59
CA GLY A 193 -3.33 -6.69 6.24
C GLY A 193 -3.43 -6.89 4.73
N ARG A 194 -3.52 -5.79 3.97
CA ARG A 194 -3.64 -5.84 2.51
C ARG A 194 -2.36 -6.31 1.82
N ILE A 195 -1.20 -5.81 2.24
CA ILE A 195 0.08 -6.30 1.74
C ILE A 195 0.23 -7.80 2.02
N GLY A 196 -0.09 -8.25 3.24
CA GLY A 196 0.02 -9.67 3.59
C GLY A 196 -0.90 -10.57 2.76
N GLU A 197 -2.14 -10.13 2.48
CA GLU A 197 -3.05 -10.80 1.57
C GLU A 197 -2.47 -10.90 0.15
N ILE A 198 -1.92 -9.80 -0.39
CA ILE A 198 -1.33 -9.76 -1.74
C ILE A 198 -0.13 -10.69 -1.83
N VAL A 199 0.80 -10.64 -0.87
CA VAL A 199 1.98 -11.51 -0.81
C VAL A 199 1.56 -12.98 -0.80
N THR A 200 0.60 -13.35 0.08
CA THR A 200 0.10 -14.73 0.16
C THR A 200 -0.54 -15.19 -1.15
N MET A 201 -1.27 -14.31 -1.84
CA MET A 201 -1.85 -14.62 -3.15
C MET A 201 -0.77 -14.84 -4.22
N ILE A 202 0.27 -14.01 -4.23
CA ILE A 202 1.40 -14.14 -5.18
C ILE A 202 2.14 -15.46 -4.95
N GLU A 203 2.51 -15.77 -3.70
CA GLU A 203 3.17 -17.03 -3.35
C GLU A 203 2.33 -18.25 -3.75
N GLY A 204 1.01 -18.16 -3.57
CA GLY A 204 0.07 -19.21 -3.95
C GLY A 204 -0.04 -19.43 -5.47
N GLU A 205 0.15 -18.39 -6.29
CA GLU A 205 0.20 -18.53 -7.75
C GLU A 205 1.56 -19.06 -8.24
N LEU A 206 2.67 -18.63 -7.62
CA LEU A 206 4.02 -19.10 -7.99
C LEU A 206 4.22 -20.62 -7.75
N GLN A 207 3.51 -21.17 -6.75
CA GLN A 207 3.54 -22.60 -6.43
C GLN A 207 2.71 -23.49 -7.37
N ARG A 208 1.88 -22.92 -8.26
CA ARG A 208 1.07 -23.65 -9.24
C ARG A 208 1.82 -23.89 -10.55
#